data_AF-A0A4R4W5L1-F1
#
_entry.id   AF-A0A4R4W5L1-F1
#
_cell.length_a   1.000
_cell.length_b   1.000
_cell.length_c   1.000
_cell.angle_alpha   90.00
_cell.angle_beta   90.00
_cell.angle_gamma   90.00
#
_symmetry.space_group_name_H-M   'P 1'
#
loop_
_entity.id
_entity.type
_entity.pdbx_description
1 polymer ?
#
loop_
_entity_poly.entity_id
_entity_poly.type
_entity_poly.pdbx_seq_one_letter_code
_entity_poly.pdbx_strand_id
1 'polypeptide(L)'
;MTRGISLSGAPAGRWRLDHDGRRLEVETARAGWNRTVRLFVDGEPAGDAATDWLKASLPYGGRSVEVVFDAVGLVDGQASRCALVPP
;
A
#
# COMPACT_ATOMS: atom_id res chain seq x y z
N MET A 1 -22.89 -10.29 2.63
CA MET A 1 -22.26 -10.40 1.30
C MET A 1 -20.89 -9.72 1.37
N THR A 2 -19.84 -10.47 1.67
CA THR A 2 -18.49 -9.93 1.80
C THR A 2 -17.89 -9.90 0.40
N ARG A 3 -18.01 -8.76 -0.31
CA ARG A 3 -17.35 -8.58 -1.60
C ARG A 3 -15.84 -8.61 -1.37
N GLY A 4 -15.20 -9.68 -1.83
CA GLY A 4 -13.74 -9.83 -1.78
C GLY A 4 -13.07 -8.66 -2.49
N ILE A 5 -12.14 -8.01 -1.78
CA ILE A 5 -11.36 -6.90 -2.30
C ILE A 5 -10.25 -7.50 -3.17
N SER A 6 -10.39 -7.35 -4.49
CA SER A 6 -9.38 -7.75 -5.46
C SER A 6 -8.49 -6.55 -5.75
N LEU A 7 -7.20 -6.71 -5.46
CA LEU A 7 -6.16 -5.74 -5.79
C LEU A 7 -5.30 -6.36 -6.87
N SER A 8 -5.39 -5.82 -8.09
CA SER A 8 -4.51 -6.20 -9.18
C SER A 8 -3.11 -5.67 -8.88
N GLY A 9 -2.18 -6.58 -8.59
CA GLY A 9 -0.78 -6.25 -8.42
C GLY A 9 -0.21 -5.72 -9.74
N ALA A 10 0.18 -4.46 -9.76
CA ALA A 10 0.89 -3.89 -10.90
C ALA A 10 2.36 -4.40 -10.86
N PRO A 11 2.91 -4.90 -11.97
CA PRO A 11 4.27 -5.47 -12.04
C PRO A 11 5.40 -4.43 -11.85
N ALA A 12 5.05 -3.15 -11.81
CA ALA A 12 5.80 -2.04 -11.24
C ALA A 12 4.81 -0.88 -11.26
N GLY A 13 4.17 -0.57 -10.13
CA GLY A 13 3.09 0.39 -10.20
C GLY A 13 2.22 0.50 -8.97
N ARG A 14 1.61 1.67 -8.93
CA ARG A 14 0.69 2.15 -7.90
C ARG A 14 -0.50 1.19 -7.77
N TRP A 15 -0.63 0.56 -6.60
CA TRP A 15 -1.78 -0.26 -6.24
C TRP A 15 -3.00 0.64 -6.10
N ARG A 16 -4.18 0.18 -6.49
CA ARG A 16 -5.43 0.96 -6.41
C ARG A 16 -6.53 0.19 -5.72
N LEU A 17 -7.26 0.88 -4.85
CA LEU A 17 -8.47 0.41 -4.16
C LEU A 17 -9.54 1.50 -4.20
N ASP A 18 -10.77 1.17 -4.57
CA ASP A 18 -11.91 2.08 -4.37
C ASP A 18 -12.64 1.70 -3.07
N HIS A 19 -12.82 2.65 -2.14
CA HIS A 19 -13.41 2.44 -0.82
C HIS A 19 -14.30 3.63 -0.41
N ASP A 20 -15.56 3.38 -0.05
CA ASP A 20 -16.54 4.42 0.35
C ASP A 20 -16.63 5.62 -0.62
N GLY A 21 -16.51 5.37 -1.94
CA GLY A 21 -16.55 6.41 -2.97
C GLY A 21 -15.25 7.20 -3.14
N ARG A 22 -14.18 6.81 -2.43
CA ARG A 22 -12.83 7.38 -2.52
C ARG A 22 -11.90 6.42 -3.26
N ARG A 23 -11.01 6.96 -4.08
CA ARG A 23 -9.93 6.21 -4.72
C ARG A 23 -8.68 6.25 -3.85
N LEU A 24 -8.28 5.12 -3.30
CA LEU A 24 -7.01 4.97 -2.60
C LEU A 24 -5.98 4.42 -3.55
N GLU A 25 -4.77 4.93 -3.44
CA GLU A 25 -3.65 4.43 -4.21
C GLU A 25 -2.39 4.35 -3.37
N VAL A 26 -1.61 3.30 -3.58
CA VAL A 26 -0.37 3.05 -2.85
C VAL A 26 0.77 2.89 -3.84
N GLU A 27 1.76 3.76 -3.74
CA GLU A 27 3.02 3.65 -4.46
C GLU A 27 4.09 3.07 -3.52
N THR A 28 4.88 2.12 -4.02
CA THR A 28 6.01 1.55 -3.28
C THR A 28 7.30 1.67 -4.08
N ALA A 29 8.39 1.96 -3.37
CA ALA A 29 9.72 2.02 -3.95
C ALA A 29 10.76 1.56 -2.94
N ARG A 30 11.99 1.32 -3.41
CA ARG A 30 13.15 0.98 -2.57
C ARG A 30 14.13 2.15 -2.52
N ALA A 31 14.57 2.50 -1.31
CA ALA A 31 15.62 3.47 -1.04
C ALA A 31 16.68 2.83 -0.12
N GLY A 32 17.71 2.24 -0.72
CA GLY A 32 18.73 1.49 0.02
C GLY A 32 18.13 0.24 0.68
N TRP A 33 18.21 0.16 2.01
CA TRP A 33 17.62 -0.93 2.80
C TRP A 33 16.13 -0.72 3.10
N ASN A 34 15.60 0.48 2.89
CA ASN A 34 14.22 0.83 3.20
C ASN A 34 13.30 0.67 1.99
N ARG A 35 12.03 0.39 2.28
CA ARG A 35 10.91 0.39 1.35
C ARG A 35 10.09 1.60 1.74
N THR A 36 9.90 2.50 0.79
CA THR A 36 9.08 3.68 0.96
C THR A 36 7.70 3.40 0.41
N VAL A 37 6.68 3.82 1.14
CA VAL A 37 5.28 3.66 0.79
C VAL A 37 4.63 5.02 0.80
N ARG A 38 3.87 5.36 -0.24
CA ARG A 38 3.11 6.60 -0.33
C ARG A 38 1.65 6.28 -0.59
N LEU A 39 0.79 6.81 0.25
CA LEU A 39 -0.66 6.73 0.11
C LEU A 39 -1.17 8.01 -0.56
N PHE A 40 -2.08 7.83 -1.50
CA PHE A 40 -2.84 8.90 -2.13
C PHE A 40 -4.33 8.61 -2.00
N VAL A 41 -5.13 9.67 -1.83
CA VAL A 41 -6.58 9.62 -1.76
C VAL A 41 -7.14 10.59 -2.80
N ASP A 42 -7.91 10.06 -3.75
CA ASP A 42 -8.44 10.79 -4.91
C ASP A 42 -7.36 11.52 -5.73
N GLY A 43 -6.15 10.95 -5.75
CA GLY A 43 -4.99 11.51 -6.45
C GLY A 43 -4.09 12.37 -5.57
N GLU A 44 -4.57 12.84 -4.42
CA GLU A 44 -3.83 13.73 -3.51
C GLU A 44 -2.97 12.94 -2.51
N PRO A 45 -1.73 13.39 -2.21
CA PRO A 45 -0.90 12.77 -1.18
C PRO A 45 -1.59 12.79 0.19
N ALA A 46 -1.70 11.63 0.83
CA ALA A 46 -2.38 11.48 2.12
C ALA A 46 -1.46 10.96 3.24
N GLY A 47 -0.30 10.39 2.90
CA GLY A 47 0.72 10.01 3.88
C GLY A 47 1.83 9.18 3.26
N ASP A 48 2.92 9.04 4.01
CA ASP A 48 4.05 8.18 3.64
C ASP A 48 4.59 7.40 4.85
N ALA A 49 5.26 6.29 4.57
CA ALA A 49 5.93 5.46 5.56
C ALA A 49 7.21 4.86 4.96
N ALA A 50 8.17 4.54 5.82
CA ALA A 50 9.35 3.77 5.46
C ALA A 50 9.48 2.55 6.37
N THR A 51 9.92 1.43 5.81
CA THR A 51 10.17 0.19 6.56
C THR A 51 11.37 -0.54 5.99
N ASP A 52 12.24 -1.08 6.84
CA ASP A 52 13.25 -2.06 6.46
C ASP A 52 12.73 -3.50 6.56
N TRP A 53 11.45 -3.67 6.92
CA TRP A 53 10.81 -4.95 7.21
C TRP A 53 9.72 -5.33 6.20
N LEU A 54 9.12 -6.50 6.42
CA LEU A 54 8.11 -7.10 5.53
C LEU A 54 6.77 -6.34 5.49
N LYS A 55 6.59 -5.29 6.29
CA LYS A 55 5.32 -4.58 6.39
C LYS A 55 5.50 -3.09 6.70
N ALA A 56 4.65 -2.27 6.11
CA ALA A 56 4.38 -0.88 6.48
C ALA A 56 2.88 -0.69 6.72
N SER A 57 2.52 0.30 7.54
CA SER A 57 1.14 0.67 7.81
C SER A 57 1.00 2.19 7.73
N LEU A 58 -0.04 2.66 7.02
CA LEU A 58 -0.37 4.08 6.93
C LEU A 58 -1.79 4.32 7.47
N PRO A 59 -2.02 5.35 8.28
CA PRO A 59 -3.36 5.68 8.76
C PRO A 59 -4.25 6.18 7.61
N TYR A 60 -5.53 5.79 7.64
CA TYR A 60 -6.56 6.27 6.72
C TYR A 60 -7.91 6.36 7.44
N GLY A 61 -8.27 7.56 7.89
CA GLY A 61 -9.49 7.77 8.69
C GLY A 61 -9.46 6.91 9.95
N GLY A 62 -10.50 6.09 10.17
CA GLY A 62 -10.57 5.12 11.27
C GLY A 62 -10.03 3.73 10.94
N ARG A 63 -9.18 3.60 9.90
CA ARG A 63 -8.63 2.35 9.38
C ARG A 63 -7.13 2.52 9.08
N SER A 64 -6.47 1.43 8.69
CA SER A 64 -5.08 1.45 8.25
C SER A 64 -4.94 0.82 6.86
N VAL A 65 -4.06 1.38 6.04
CA VAL A 65 -3.59 0.78 4.80
C VAL A 65 -2.32 -0.01 5.12
N GLU A 66 -2.44 -1.32 5.12
CA GLU A 66 -1.30 -2.23 5.29
C GLU A 66 -0.68 -2.58 3.95
N VAL A 67 0.64 -2.53 3.92
CA VAL A 67 1.46 -2.80 2.74
C VAL A 67 2.47 -3.85 3.12
N VAL A 68 2.40 -5.01 2.47
CA VAL A 68 3.22 -6.18 2.75
C VAL A 68 4.20 -6.38 1.60
N PHE A 69 5.44 -6.69 1.97
CA PHE A 69 6.52 -7.07 1.07
C PHE A 69 6.85 -8.54 1.30
N ASP A 70 7.02 -9.30 0.23
CA ASP A 70 7.64 -10.62 0.31
C ASP A 70 9.17 -10.51 0.10
N ALA A 71 9.88 -11.63 0.08
CA ALA A 71 11.32 -11.64 -0.11
C ALA A 71 11.77 -11.00 -1.44
N VAL A 72 10.94 -11.02 -2.48
CA VAL A 72 11.22 -10.36 -3.77
C VAL A 72 10.94 -8.86 -3.66
N GLY A 73 9.82 -8.50 -3.03
CA GLY A 73 9.44 -7.13 -2.67
C GLY A 73 10.50 -6.41 -1.83
N LEU A 74 11.24 -7.18 -1.01
CA LEU A 74 12.39 -6.68 -0.27
C LEU A 74 13.55 -6.25 -1.18
N VAL A 75 13.68 -6.83 -2.38
CA VAL A 75 14.73 -6.55 -3.36
C VAL A 75 14.31 -5.49 -4.38
N ASP A 76 13.09 -5.55 -4.91
CA ASP A 76 12.61 -4.63 -5.95
C ASP A 76 11.79 -3.45 -5.42
N GLY A 77 11.45 -3.46 -4.12
CA GLY A 77 10.66 -2.41 -3.48
C GLY A 77 9.17 -2.46 -3.79
N GLN A 78 8.67 -3.54 -4.39
CA GLN A 78 7.27 -3.70 -4.74
C GLN A 78 6.51 -4.42 -3.62
N ALA A 79 5.35 -3.88 -3.26
CA ALA A 79 4.44 -4.60 -2.37
C ALA A 79 3.96 -5.89 -3.05
N SER A 80 3.90 -6.99 -2.29
CA SER A 80 3.22 -8.21 -2.69
C SER A 80 1.72 -8.16 -2.38
N ARG A 81 1.31 -7.30 -1.44
CA ARG A 81 -0.08 -7.07 -1.07
C ARG A 81 -0.26 -5.69 -0.45
N CYS A 82 -1.32 -4.99 -0.84
CA CYS A 82 -1.90 -3.90 -0.06
C CYS A 82 -3.23 -4.36 0.56
N ALA A 83 -3.69 -3.77 1.65
CA ALA A 83 -5.01 -4.04 2.21
C ALA A 83 -5.50 -2.89 3.07
N LEU A 84 -6.79 -2.60 3.02
CA LEU A 84 -7.43 -1.74 4.01
C LEU A 84 -7.91 -2.62 5.17
N VAL A 85 -7.42 -2.35 6.38
CA VAL A 85 -7.71 -3.12 7.58
C VAL A 85 -8.37 -2.25 8.66
N PRO A 86 -9.18 -2.84 9.56
CA PRO A 86 -9.57 -2.18 10.81
C PRO A 86 -8.35 -1.75 11.64
N PRO A 87 -8.52 -0.81 12.59
CA PRO A 87 -7.44 -0.36 13.46
C PRO A 87 -6.89 -1.48 14.36
#